data_AF-A0A7L3GZ74-F1
#
_entry.id   AF-A0A7L3GZ74-F1
#
_cell.length_a   1.000
_cell.length_b   1.000
_cell.length_c   1.000
_cell.angle_alpha   90.00
_cell.angle_beta   90.00
_cell.angle_gamma   90.00
#
_symmetry.space_group_name_H-M   'P 1'
#
loop_
_entity.id
_entity.type
_entity.pdbx_description
1 polymer ?
#
loop_
_entity_poly.entity_id
_entity_poly.type
_entity_poly.pdbx_seq_one_letter_code
_entity_poly.pdbx_strand_id
1 'polypeptide(L)'
;VRTPGPGGPPRPRVTPGDPVVTPLSPGRRALLALVRRSRHREVPLRDLQGGKTPPGAGLGVPFLLHDLLGAEQLQSVPTAAGPLLRLAES
;
A
#
# COMPACT_ATOMS: atom_id res chain seq x y z
N VAL A 1 18.90 6.71 -52.62
CA VAL A 1 18.67 7.60 -51.45
C VAL A 1 17.60 6.96 -50.57
N ARG A 2 17.92 6.61 -49.32
CA ARG A 2 16.95 6.16 -48.31
C ARG A 2 17.48 6.65 -46.96
N THR A 3 16.83 7.68 -46.43
CA THR A 3 17.14 8.27 -45.12
C THR A 3 16.65 7.35 -44.00
N PRO A 4 17.41 7.14 -42.91
CA PRO A 4 16.89 6.49 -41.72
C PRO A 4 16.01 7.46 -40.93
N GLY A 5 14.80 7.02 -40.54
CA GLY A 5 13.89 7.79 -39.67
C GLY A 5 14.45 7.95 -38.26
N PRO A 6 13.98 8.95 -37.49
CA PRO A 6 14.57 9.32 -36.21
C PRO A 6 14.35 8.20 -35.19
N GLY A 7 15.46 7.61 -34.74
CA GLY A 7 15.49 6.72 -33.58
C GLY A 7 15.08 7.50 -32.34
N GLY A 8 13.82 7.32 -31.92
CA GLY A 8 13.38 7.73 -30.59
C GLY A 8 14.21 7.02 -29.51
N PRO A 9 14.28 7.57 -28.29
CA PRO A 9 15.08 6.99 -27.22
C PRO A 9 14.68 5.53 -26.99
N PRO A 10 15.66 4.62 -26.77
CA PRO A 10 15.36 3.23 -26.49
C PRO A 10 14.44 3.13 -25.27
N ARG A 11 13.34 2.38 -25.41
CA ARG A 11 12.45 2.10 -24.27
C ARG A 11 13.28 1.45 -23.16
N PRO A 12 13.09 1.85 -21.89
CA PRO A 12 13.85 1.26 -20.79
C PRO A 12 13.68 -0.25 -20.80
N ARG A 13 14.80 -0.96 -20.92
CA ARG A 13 14.87 -2.42 -20.99
C ARG A 13 14.83 -2.92 -19.55
N VAL A 14 13.67 -3.33 -19.07
CA VAL A 14 13.53 -3.95 -17.75
C VAL A 14 14.18 -5.33 -17.82
N THR A 15 15.26 -5.55 -17.08
CA THR A 15 16.02 -6.80 -17.07
C THR A 15 15.45 -7.75 -16.01
N PRO A 16 15.40 -9.08 -16.24
CA PRO A 16 15.01 -10.03 -15.20
C PRO A 16 16.13 -10.07 -14.15
N GLY A 17 15.92 -9.38 -13.02
CA GLY A 17 16.92 -9.21 -11.96
C GLY A 17 16.92 -7.81 -11.33
N ASP A 18 16.32 -6.82 -11.99
CA ASP A 18 16.04 -5.54 -11.35
C ASP A 18 15.04 -5.75 -10.21
N PRO A 19 15.27 -5.22 -8.99
CA PRO A 19 14.25 -5.22 -7.96
C PRO A 19 13.06 -4.45 -8.53
N VAL A 20 12.02 -5.18 -8.94
CA VAL A 20 10.75 -4.59 -9.32
C VAL A 20 10.29 -3.87 -8.07
N VAL A 21 10.47 -2.55 -8.04
CA VAL A 21 9.93 -1.69 -6.99
C VAL A 21 8.44 -1.92 -7.07
N THR A 22 7.95 -2.83 -6.24
CA THR A 22 6.56 -3.22 -6.28
C THR A 22 5.83 -1.99 -5.76
N PRO A 23 4.97 -1.35 -6.57
CA PRO A 23 4.31 -0.15 -6.12
C PRO A 23 3.56 -0.51 -4.83
N LEU A 24 3.65 0.31 -3.78
CA LEU A 24 2.95 0.05 -2.51
C LEU A 24 1.42 0.18 -2.66
N SER A 25 0.96 0.76 -3.75
CA SER A 25 -0.45 1.07 -4.02
C SER A 25 -1.40 -0.14 -3.96
N PRO A 26 -1.06 -1.38 -4.40
CA PRO A 26 -1.90 -2.55 -4.20
C PRO A 26 -2.02 -2.92 -2.71
N GLY A 27 -0.91 -2.87 -1.96
CA GLY A 27 -0.89 -3.15 -0.52
C GLY A 27 -1.72 -2.14 0.28
N ARG A 28 -1.58 -0.85 -0.01
CA ARG A 28 -2.39 0.23 0.58
C ARG A 28 -3.88 0.03 0.29
N ARG A 29 -4.24 -0.22 -0.97
CA ARG A 29 -5.63 -0.46 -1.38
C ARG A 29 -6.22 -1.68 -0.70
N ALA A 30 -5.44 -2.74 -0.52
CA ALA A 30 -5.89 -3.95 0.16
C ALA A 30 -6.18 -3.69 1.66
N LEU A 31 -5.30 -2.96 2.35
CA LEU A 31 -5.53 -2.56 3.75
C LEU A 31 -6.74 -1.64 3.90
N LEU A 32 -6.85 -0.60 3.06
CA LEU A 32 -8.02 0.28 3.07
C LEU A 32 -9.31 -0.49 2.77
N ALA A 33 -9.29 -1.43 1.83
CA ALA A 33 -10.44 -2.28 1.55
C ALA A 33 -10.79 -3.21 2.73
N LEU A 34 -9.80 -3.67 3.50
CA LEU A 34 -10.02 -4.46 4.70
C LEU A 34 -10.69 -3.62 5.79
N VAL A 35 -10.17 -2.41 6.06
CA VAL A 35 -10.79 -1.48 7.03
C VAL A 35 -12.17 -1.03 6.55
N ARG A 36 -12.40 -0.82 5.24
CA ARG A 36 -13.74 -0.49 4.71
C ARG A 36 -14.76 -1.61 4.90
N ARG A 37 -14.31 -2.87 4.85
CA ARG A 37 -15.16 -4.06 5.01
C ARG A 37 -15.36 -4.44 6.47
N SER A 38 -14.55 -3.89 7.38
CA SER A 38 -14.70 -4.17 8.80
C SER A 38 -15.94 -3.49 9.38
N ARG A 39 -16.42 -4.04 10.49
CA ARG A 39 -17.53 -3.47 11.22
C ARG A 39 -17.15 -2.05 11.67
N HIS A 40 -18.03 -1.08 11.44
CA HIS A 40 -17.82 0.33 11.80
C HIS A 40 -16.67 1.04 11.07
N ARG A 41 -16.09 0.47 10.00
CA ARG A 41 -14.91 1.02 9.31
C ARG A 41 -13.71 1.20 10.24
N GLU A 42 -13.62 0.33 11.26
CA GLU A 42 -12.59 0.32 12.28
C GLU A 42 -11.98 -1.07 12.42
N VAL A 43 -10.67 -1.14 12.67
CA VAL A 43 -9.96 -2.40 12.89
C VAL A 43 -8.93 -2.24 14.00
N PRO A 44 -8.86 -3.16 14.97
CA PRO A 44 -7.78 -3.17 15.97
C PRO A 44 -6.40 -3.30 15.31
N LEU A 45 -5.44 -2.50 15.78
CA LEU A 45 -4.07 -2.53 15.27
C LEU A 45 -3.45 -3.94 15.36
N ARG A 46 -3.72 -4.64 16.46
CA ARG A 46 -3.24 -6.01 16.69
C ARG A 46 -3.74 -7.01 15.64
N ASP A 47 -4.97 -6.84 15.14
CA ASP A 47 -5.57 -7.75 14.16
C ASP A 47 -4.94 -7.55 12.77
N LEU A 48 -4.48 -6.33 12.48
CA LEU A 48 -3.73 -6.02 11.27
C LEU A 48 -2.29 -6.49 11.33
N GLN A 49 -1.62 -6.30 12.48
CA GLN A 49 -0.23 -6.71 12.68
C GLN A 49 -0.06 -8.24 12.74
N GLY A 50 -1.05 -8.97 13.26
CA GLY A 50 -1.07 -10.44 13.26
C GLY A 50 -1.63 -11.06 11.97
N GLY A 51 -2.13 -10.23 11.04
CA GLY A 51 -2.81 -10.68 9.82
C GLY A 51 -1.86 -11.08 8.69
N LYS A 52 -2.40 -11.81 7.71
CA LYS A 52 -1.66 -12.22 6.51
C LYS A 52 -1.34 -11.00 5.65
N THR A 53 -0.05 -10.78 5.37
CA THR A 53 0.44 -9.68 4.54
C THR A 53 -0.27 -9.68 3.17
N PRO A 54 -0.91 -8.57 2.77
CA PRO A 54 -1.61 -8.51 1.48
C PRO A 54 -0.65 -8.75 0.31
N PRO A 55 -1.10 -9.41 -0.77
CA PRO A 55 -0.29 -9.53 -1.98
C PRO A 55 0.08 -8.13 -2.51
N GLY A 56 1.38 -7.90 -2.77
CA GLY A 56 1.91 -6.58 -3.13
C GLY A 56 2.35 -5.71 -1.96
N ALA A 57 2.20 -6.16 -0.71
CA ALA A 57 2.79 -5.53 0.48
C ALA A 57 4.23 -6.02 0.70
N GLY A 58 5.12 -5.75 -0.25
CA GLY A 58 6.52 -6.20 -0.19
C GLY A 58 7.31 -5.71 1.03
N LEU A 59 6.87 -4.59 1.65
CA LEU A 59 7.47 -4.01 2.85
C LEU A 59 6.73 -4.39 4.16
N GLY A 60 5.69 -5.22 4.08
CA GLY A 60 4.91 -5.67 5.23
C GLY A 60 3.81 -4.71 5.67
N VAL A 61 2.92 -5.23 6.52
CA VAL A 61 1.76 -4.47 7.05
C VAL A 61 2.17 -3.25 7.89
N PRO A 62 3.17 -3.32 8.81
CA PRO A 62 3.53 -2.17 9.63
C PRO A 62 3.96 -0.94 8.81
N PHE A 63 4.76 -1.15 7.75
CA PHE A 63 5.21 -0.06 6.89
C PHE A 63 4.04 0.61 6.16
N LEU A 64 3.17 -0.19 5.55
CA LEU A 64 1.97 0.32 4.88
C LEU A 64 1.05 1.07 5.84
N LEU A 65 1.01 0.63 7.09
CA LEU A 65 0.22 1.29 8.13
C LEU A 65 0.75 2.69 8.42
N HIS A 66 2.07 2.82 8.64
CA HIS A 66 2.73 4.09 8.84
C HIS A 66 2.51 5.02 7.65
N ASP A 67 2.59 4.48 6.43
CA ASP A 67 2.38 5.24 5.20
C ASP A 67 0.91 5.68 5.03
N LEU A 68 -0.08 4.88 5.45
CA LEU A 68 -1.50 5.24 5.42
C LEU A 68 -1.88 6.26 6.50
N LEU A 69 -1.27 6.15 7.69
CA LEU A 69 -1.42 7.12 8.78
C LEU A 69 -0.79 8.46 8.40
N GLY A 70 0.41 8.45 7.82
CA GLY A 70 1.10 9.65 7.37
C GLY A 70 0.43 10.35 6.19
N ALA A 71 -0.34 9.61 5.38
CA ALA A 71 -1.17 10.17 4.31
C ALA A 71 -2.61 10.50 4.75
N GLU A 72 -2.88 10.47 6.05
CA GLU A 72 -4.19 10.81 6.64
C GLU A 72 -5.36 10.00 6.08
N GLN A 73 -5.10 8.80 5.55
CA GLN A 73 -6.17 7.91 5.05
C GLN A 73 -6.71 7.00 6.17
N LEU A 74 -5.90 6.80 7.21
CA LEU A 74 -6.28 6.14 8.45
C LEU A 74 -5.97 7.06 9.62
N GLN A 75 -6.74 6.90 10.70
CA GLN A 75 -6.54 7.56 11.98
C GLN A 75 -6.36 6.50 13.06
N SER A 76 -5.38 6.70 13.94
CA SER A 76 -5.20 5.86 15.13
C SER A 76 -5.96 6.45 16.30
N VAL A 77 -6.92 5.71 16.84
CA VAL A 77 -7.73 6.10 17.98
C VAL A 77 -7.33 5.24 19.19
N PRO A 78 -6.79 5.83 20.26
CA PRO A 78 -6.46 5.09 21.47
C PRO A 78 -7.75 4.63 22.16
N THR A 79 -7.83 3.35 22.52
CA THR A 79 -8.94 2.79 23.31
C THR A 79 -8.43 1.97 24.48
N ALA A 80 -9.30 1.66 25.44
CA ALA A 80 -8.96 0.84 26.60
C ALA A 80 -8.48 -0.58 26.23
N ALA A 81 -8.88 -1.10 25.05
CA ALA A 81 -8.46 -2.41 24.54
C ALA A 81 -7.21 -2.36 23.64
N GLY A 82 -6.63 -1.17 23.45
CA GLY A 82 -5.51 -0.89 22.55
C GLY A 82 -5.87 0.04 21.38
N PRO A 83 -4.91 0.34 20.49
CA PRO A 83 -5.14 1.25 19.37
C PRO A 83 -6.10 0.65 18.34
N LEU A 84 -7.10 1.43 17.93
CA LEU A 84 -7.97 1.15 16.78
C LEU A 84 -7.54 2.00 15.59
N LEU A 85 -7.60 1.45 14.39
CA LEU A 85 -7.47 2.20 13.15
C LEU A 85 -8.85 2.44 12.55
N ARG A 86 -9.17 3.70 12.31
CA ARG A 86 -10.40 4.14 11.63
C ARG A 86 -10.04 4.70 10.26
N LEU A 87 -10.91 4.53 9.27
CA LEU A 87 -10.84 5.34 8.05
C LEU A 87 -11.01 6.82 8.36
N ALA A 88 -10.14 7.65 7.80
CA ALA A 88 -10.38 9.09 7.80
C ALA A 88 -11.65 9.37 6.99
N GLU A 89 -12.54 10.19 7.54
CA GLU A 89 -13.68 10.70 6.79
C GLU A 89 -13.18 11.82 5.88
N SER A 90 -13.33 11.60 4.58
CA SER A 90 -12.98 12.53 3.50
C SER A 90 -14.23 13.05 2.83
#